data_AF-A0A959M0H7-F1
#
_entry.id   AF-A0A959M0H7-F1
#
_cell.length_a   1.000
_cell.length_b   1.000
_cell.length_c   1.000
_cell.angle_alpha   90.00
_cell.angle_beta   90.00
_cell.angle_gamma   90.00
#
_symmetry.space_group_name_H-M   'P 1'
#
loop_
_entity.id
_entity.type
_entity.pdbx_description
1 polymer ?
#
loop_
_entity_poly.entity_id
_entity_poly.type
_entity_poly.pdbx_seq_one_letter_code
_entity_poly.pdbx_strand_id
1 'polypeptide(L)'
;DALPILNKLFSTVNSAGVQLEQTDIVKANLLNLIDEKVKYGKIWEACENMNNFFERNVRLSFPSTDWNIVDFKKYYEFDGSIFRYESTNKNGINSDDTLIIIEDVNMNDISDYQHPTKNILGEKDRKSEEIYCRSIINFGQLLIHTYRLHLYIEGKEDFEGTFHVNRLIEIFNSLEARKDPNEIKRFFQLLWKVRYLFDKYVIKWITDIDNKTESLELVNFNKNDKGYYSRTKYAKSNSSMLQSVLYFTGDYLRQYWLTTYLGYLLKNHSDSDATNEIHLIKLEEFDNQFSLNDKLTDKDLSYLLLDKEATVDKTINIRTYLELNKGTAFKHYWFQKLEYILWKNWDSTINTQEYNNYRITSRNSVEHIYPQNPENQIQHPQIEDEYLHSFGNLVLLSVAQNSEYSNKSFRVKKSMFRDRRETYDTLKSYYIFQNDNWNKIEIIKHLETMISKIEEHYDAK
;
A
#
# COMPACT_ATOMS: atom_id res chain seq x y z
N ASP A 1 -22.55 34.02 5.87
CA ASP A 1 -22.09 34.15 7.28
C ASP A 1 -21.97 32.80 8.01
N ALA A 2 -21.18 31.85 7.48
CA ALA A 2 -20.96 30.52 8.09
C ALA A 2 -19.72 30.43 9.00
N LEU A 3 -18.81 31.41 8.90
CA LEU A 3 -17.58 31.48 9.69
C LEU A 3 -17.81 31.55 11.22
N PRO A 4 -18.84 32.26 11.75
CA PRO A 4 -19.10 32.32 13.19
C PRO A 4 -19.62 30.99 13.76
N ILE A 5 -20.39 30.24 12.96
CA ILE A 5 -20.96 28.94 13.37
C ILE A 5 -19.85 27.90 13.44
N LEU A 6 -18.96 27.88 12.44
CA LEU A 6 -17.80 27.00 12.41
C LEU A 6 -16.84 27.30 13.58
N ASN A 7 -16.60 28.59 13.89
CA ASN A 7 -15.78 29.01 15.04
C ASN A 7 -16.38 28.62 16.40
N LYS A 8 -17.71 28.68 16.53
CA LYS A 8 -18.40 28.21 17.74
C LYS A 8 -18.34 26.69 17.86
N LEU A 9 -18.47 25.96 16.74
CA LEU A 9 -18.28 24.51 16.70
C LEU A 9 -16.83 24.12 17.07
N PHE A 10 -15.84 24.85 16.54
CA PHE A 10 -14.41 24.68 16.87
C PHE A 10 -14.13 24.90 18.36
N SER A 11 -14.77 25.87 19.01
CA SER A 11 -14.58 26.10 20.44
C SER A 11 -15.18 25.00 21.30
N THR A 12 -16.37 24.49 20.93
CA THR A 12 -17.10 23.49 21.72
C THR A 12 -16.49 22.10 21.59
N VAL A 13 -16.03 21.75 20.39
CA VAL A 13 -15.43 20.43 20.12
C VAL A 13 -14.01 20.32 20.69
N ASN A 14 -13.20 21.38 20.60
CA ASN A 14 -11.86 21.40 21.21
C ASN A 14 -11.90 21.46 22.74
N SER A 15 -12.96 22.00 23.35
CA SER A 15 -13.15 22.00 24.82
C SER A 15 -13.69 20.67 25.37
N ALA A 16 -14.27 19.82 24.52
CA ALA A 16 -14.71 18.45 24.85
C ALA A 16 -13.61 17.38 24.66
N GLY A 17 -12.40 17.77 24.24
CA GLY A 17 -11.25 16.86 24.13
C GLY A 17 -11.25 15.94 22.88
N VAL A 18 -12.21 16.09 21.96
CA VAL A 18 -12.25 15.35 20.69
C VAL A 18 -11.86 16.30 19.56
N GLN A 19 -10.63 16.21 19.05
CA GLN A 19 -10.22 17.00 17.88
C GLN A 19 -10.87 16.39 16.62
N LEU A 20 -11.71 17.15 15.90
CA LEU A 20 -12.26 16.73 14.61
C LEU A 20 -11.13 16.41 13.62
N GLU A 21 -11.23 15.29 12.92
CA GLU A 21 -10.24 14.93 11.91
C GLU A 21 -10.37 15.88 10.70
N GLN A 22 -9.25 16.17 10.01
CA GLN A 22 -9.30 17.06 8.84
C GLN A 22 -10.19 16.51 7.72
N THR A 23 -10.34 15.18 7.65
CA THR A 23 -11.24 14.49 6.74
C THR A 23 -12.71 14.89 6.98
N ASP A 24 -13.14 15.01 8.24
CA ASP A 24 -14.50 15.42 8.60
C ASP A 24 -14.80 16.87 8.17
N ILE A 25 -13.80 17.76 8.31
CA ILE A 25 -13.93 19.16 7.90
C ILE A 25 -14.07 19.24 6.37
N VAL A 26 -13.21 18.54 5.63
CA VAL A 26 -13.32 18.48 4.16
C VAL A 26 -14.67 17.89 3.73
N LYS A 27 -15.12 16.80 4.37
CA LYS A 27 -16.45 16.21 4.12
C LYS A 27 -17.56 17.24 4.30
N ALA A 28 -17.58 17.93 5.44
CA ALA A 28 -18.61 18.91 5.77
C ALA A 28 -18.62 20.08 4.77
N ASN A 29 -17.45 20.61 4.42
CA ASN A 29 -17.32 21.69 3.45
C ASN A 29 -17.85 21.30 2.07
N LEU A 30 -17.46 20.13 1.56
CA LEU A 30 -17.91 19.64 0.25
C LEU A 30 -19.41 19.33 0.24
N LEU A 31 -19.94 18.69 1.29
CA LEU A 31 -21.37 18.39 1.39
C LEU A 31 -22.23 19.65 1.48
N ASN A 32 -21.70 20.75 2.03
CA ASN A 32 -22.44 22.02 2.10
C ASN A 32 -22.66 22.69 0.74
N LEU A 33 -21.95 22.24 -0.29
CA LEU A 33 -22.02 22.77 -1.65
C LEU A 33 -22.93 21.93 -2.57
N ILE A 34 -23.63 20.91 -2.05
CA ILE A 34 -24.52 20.02 -2.83
C ILE A 34 -25.84 19.74 -2.10
N ASP A 35 -26.91 19.42 -2.85
CA ASP A 35 -28.24 19.16 -2.29
C ASP A 35 -28.41 17.73 -1.74
N GLU A 36 -27.85 16.72 -2.42
CA GLU A 36 -28.00 15.29 -2.08
C GLU A 36 -27.07 14.87 -0.92
N LYS A 37 -27.00 15.65 0.15
CA LYS A 37 -26.01 15.51 1.23
C LYS A 37 -25.97 14.11 1.85
N VAL A 38 -27.13 13.51 2.09
CA VAL A 38 -27.24 12.17 2.69
C VAL A 38 -26.58 11.10 1.81
N LYS A 39 -26.89 11.11 0.51
CA LYS A 39 -26.35 10.14 -0.46
C LYS A 39 -24.83 10.20 -0.53
N TYR A 40 -24.27 11.40 -0.71
CA TYR A 40 -22.83 11.58 -0.83
C TYR A 40 -22.10 11.43 0.52
N GLY A 41 -22.77 11.73 1.64
CA GLY A 41 -22.31 11.38 2.98
C GLY A 41 -22.17 9.88 3.18
N LYS A 42 -23.14 9.07 2.70
CA LYS A 42 -23.06 7.60 2.72
C LYS A 42 -21.97 7.04 1.81
N ILE A 43 -21.76 7.63 0.63
CA ILE A 43 -20.63 7.28 -0.25
C ILE A 43 -19.30 7.50 0.45
N TRP A 44 -19.14 8.63 1.16
CA TRP A 44 -17.95 8.94 1.94
C TRP A 44 -17.75 7.94 3.08
N GLU A 45 -18.77 7.69 3.90
CA GLU A 45 -18.73 6.73 5.01
C GLU A 45 -18.32 5.33 4.55
N ALA A 46 -18.80 4.89 3.39
CA ALA A 46 -18.41 3.61 2.80
C ALA A 46 -16.91 3.56 2.45
N CYS A 47 -16.30 4.70 2.13
CA CYS A 47 -14.89 4.79 1.75
C CYS A 47 -13.94 5.08 2.92
N GLU A 48 -14.46 5.63 4.01
CA GLU A 48 -13.70 6.22 5.12
C GLU A 48 -12.91 5.19 5.94
N ASN A 49 -13.53 4.05 6.29
CA ASN A 49 -12.84 3.04 7.09
C ASN A 49 -11.85 2.22 6.25
N MET A 50 -10.57 2.60 6.29
CA MET A 50 -9.46 1.90 5.60
C MET A 50 -8.97 0.63 6.31
N ASN A 51 -9.45 0.34 7.52
CA ASN A 51 -9.14 -0.87 8.29
C ASN A 51 -10.22 -1.96 8.13
N ASN A 52 -11.03 -1.84 7.09
CA ASN A 52 -12.03 -2.82 6.71
C ASN A 52 -12.13 -2.88 5.19
N PHE A 53 -12.71 -3.95 4.68
CA PHE A 53 -12.95 -4.09 3.24
C PHE A 53 -14.07 -3.16 2.79
N PHE A 54 -13.87 -2.50 1.65
CA PHE A 54 -14.82 -1.57 1.04
C PHE A 54 -16.22 -2.19 0.93
N GLU A 55 -16.30 -3.43 0.48
CA GLU A 55 -17.56 -4.18 0.38
C GLU A 55 -18.33 -4.25 1.71
N ARG A 56 -17.65 -4.48 2.84
CA ARG A 56 -18.28 -4.50 4.17
C ARG A 56 -18.75 -3.11 4.57
N ASN A 57 -17.94 -2.09 4.33
CA ASN A 57 -18.32 -0.71 4.63
C ASN A 57 -19.55 -0.28 3.83
N VAL A 58 -19.60 -0.61 2.54
CA VAL A 58 -20.77 -0.38 1.69
C VAL A 58 -22.01 -1.06 2.26
N ARG A 59 -21.90 -2.27 2.83
CA ARG A 59 -23.05 -2.89 3.51
C ARG A 59 -23.56 -2.10 4.69
N LEU A 60 -22.65 -1.59 5.52
CA LEU A 60 -22.99 -0.80 6.69
C LEU A 60 -23.66 0.52 6.29
N SER A 61 -23.16 1.17 5.24
CA SER A 61 -23.71 2.44 4.76
C SER A 61 -25.02 2.31 3.98
N PHE A 62 -25.30 1.14 3.38
CA PHE A 62 -26.46 0.89 2.50
C PHE A 62 -27.28 -0.35 2.92
N PRO A 63 -27.81 -0.40 4.16
CA PRO A 63 -28.39 -1.62 4.75
C PRO A 63 -29.65 -2.13 4.04
N SER A 64 -30.38 -1.26 3.32
CA SER A 64 -31.62 -1.60 2.60
C SER A 64 -31.38 -2.25 1.22
N THR A 65 -30.12 -2.51 0.87
CA THR A 65 -29.72 -3.15 -0.38
C THR A 65 -30.04 -4.65 -0.36
N ASP A 66 -30.56 -5.18 -1.48
CA ASP A 66 -30.70 -6.63 -1.65
C ASP A 66 -29.36 -7.26 -2.06
N TRP A 67 -28.59 -7.71 -1.08
CA TRP A 67 -27.23 -8.23 -1.30
C TRP A 67 -27.17 -9.54 -2.08
N ASN A 68 -28.27 -10.28 -2.22
CA ASN A 68 -28.28 -11.53 -2.97
C ASN A 68 -27.99 -11.28 -4.46
N ILE A 69 -28.41 -10.12 -4.98
CA ILE A 69 -28.30 -9.77 -6.40
C ILE A 69 -27.12 -8.83 -6.73
N VAL A 70 -26.33 -8.42 -5.72
CA VAL A 70 -25.18 -7.52 -5.91
C VAL A 70 -23.89 -8.32 -6.08
N ASP A 71 -23.34 -8.31 -7.29
CA ASP A 71 -22.05 -8.91 -7.62
C ASP A 71 -20.92 -7.89 -7.43
N PHE A 72 -19.70 -8.37 -7.20
CA PHE A 72 -18.58 -7.50 -6.81
C PHE A 72 -18.28 -6.44 -7.87
N LYS A 73 -18.41 -6.81 -9.16
CA LYS A 73 -18.29 -5.89 -10.30
C LYS A 73 -19.24 -4.69 -10.24
N LYS A 74 -20.42 -4.83 -9.60
CA LYS A 74 -21.39 -3.73 -9.44
C LYS A 74 -20.93 -2.70 -8.42
N TYR A 75 -19.94 -3.01 -7.58
CA TYR A 75 -19.33 -2.05 -6.67
C TYR A 75 -18.36 -1.11 -7.38
N TYR A 76 -18.01 -1.32 -8.65
CA TYR A 76 -17.14 -0.40 -9.37
C TYR A 76 -17.73 1.00 -9.44
N GLU A 77 -19.03 1.11 -9.77
CA GLU A 77 -19.71 2.39 -9.92
C GLU A 77 -20.92 2.48 -9.00
N PHE A 78 -21.06 3.61 -8.32
CA PHE A 78 -22.19 3.83 -7.44
C PHE A 78 -23.48 3.98 -8.26
N ASP A 79 -24.45 3.11 -7.99
CA ASP A 79 -25.81 3.19 -8.51
C ASP A 79 -26.82 3.22 -7.34
N GLY A 80 -27.57 4.32 -7.21
CA GLY A 80 -28.55 4.50 -6.13
C GLY A 80 -29.78 3.59 -6.26
N SER A 81 -30.02 2.98 -7.42
CA SER A 81 -31.04 1.93 -7.59
C SER A 81 -30.61 0.60 -7.00
N ILE A 82 -29.29 0.36 -6.91
CA ILE A 82 -28.68 -0.85 -6.36
C ILE A 82 -28.38 -0.65 -4.87
N PHE A 83 -27.59 0.37 -4.53
CA PHE A 83 -27.14 0.66 -3.17
C PHE A 83 -28.16 1.54 -2.46
N ARG A 84 -29.07 0.89 -1.74
CA ARG A 84 -30.23 1.53 -1.11
C ARG A 84 -30.01 1.73 0.39
N TYR A 85 -30.54 2.83 0.88
CA TYR A 85 -30.56 3.19 2.29
C TYR A 85 -31.93 3.78 2.62
N GLU A 86 -32.34 3.71 3.89
CA GLU A 86 -33.58 4.36 4.32
C GLU A 86 -33.39 5.87 4.29
N SER A 87 -34.22 6.56 3.51
CA SER A 87 -34.39 7.99 3.62
C SER A 87 -35.13 8.26 4.92
N THR A 88 -34.46 8.83 5.93
CA THR A 88 -35.11 9.35 7.13
C THR A 88 -35.88 10.63 6.78
N ASN A 89 -36.89 10.51 5.91
CA ASN A 89 -37.97 11.47 5.78
C ASN A 89 -39.17 10.92 6.56
N LYS A 90 -39.04 10.85 7.89
CA LYS A 90 -40.20 10.72 8.79
C LYS A 90 -40.34 12.00 9.59
N ASN A 91 -41.22 12.87 9.10
CA ASN A 91 -41.99 13.75 9.98
C ASN A 91 -42.78 12.86 10.94
N GLY A 92 -42.25 12.67 12.14
CA GLY A 92 -42.83 11.82 13.16
C GLY A 92 -41.80 11.55 14.23
N ILE A 93 -41.85 12.34 15.30
CA ILE A 93 -41.15 12.06 16.56
C ILE A 93 -41.56 10.65 16.98
N ASN A 94 -40.63 9.71 16.83
CA ASN A 94 -40.52 8.50 17.63
C ASN A 94 -39.02 8.19 17.67
N SER A 95 -38.49 8.33 18.88
CA SER A 95 -37.13 8.03 19.31
C SER A 95 -36.72 6.62 18.91
N ASP A 96 -35.65 6.50 18.11
CA ASP A 96 -34.58 5.49 18.26
C ASP A 96 -33.56 5.50 17.11
N ASP A 97 -33.75 6.30 16.06
CA ASP A 97 -32.72 6.53 15.02
C ASP A 97 -32.39 8.02 14.90
N THR A 98 -31.50 8.50 15.76
CA THR A 98 -30.94 9.85 15.62
C THR A 98 -29.44 9.77 15.39
N LEU A 99 -29.00 10.36 14.27
CA LEU A 99 -27.70 10.99 14.13
C LEU A 99 -27.37 11.70 15.44
N ILE A 100 -26.38 11.18 16.18
CA ILE A 100 -26.04 11.71 17.50
C ILE A 100 -25.39 13.08 17.31
N ILE A 101 -26.16 14.12 17.59
CA ILE A 101 -25.65 15.44 17.94
C ILE A 101 -25.20 15.32 19.40
N ILE A 102 -23.92 15.60 19.66
CA ILE A 102 -23.18 15.32 20.91
C ILE A 102 -23.60 16.26 22.07
N GLU A 103 -24.85 16.71 22.14
CA GLU A 103 -25.31 17.61 23.21
C GLU A 103 -26.10 16.91 24.33
N ASP A 104 -26.48 15.63 24.18
CA ASP A 104 -27.35 14.93 25.16
C ASP A 104 -26.73 13.68 25.84
N VAL A 105 -25.41 13.45 25.79
CA VAL A 105 -24.80 12.28 26.45
C VAL A 105 -24.51 12.57 27.93
N ASN A 106 -25.34 12.02 28.82
CA ASN A 106 -25.07 11.95 30.26
C ASN A 106 -24.04 10.84 30.53
N MET A 107 -22.84 11.20 30.97
CA MET A 107 -21.66 10.32 31.12
C MET A 107 -21.80 9.20 32.18
N ASN A 108 -22.93 9.11 32.89
CA ASN A 108 -23.14 8.15 33.98
C ASN A 108 -23.88 6.86 33.56
N ASP A 109 -24.33 6.74 32.30
CA ASP A 109 -25.12 5.58 31.82
C ASP A 109 -24.35 4.62 30.87
N ILE A 110 -23.02 4.69 30.82
CA ILE A 110 -22.22 3.75 30.01
C ILE A 110 -22.04 2.44 30.78
N SER A 111 -22.78 1.39 30.41
CA SER A 111 -22.50 0.03 30.86
C SER A 111 -21.25 -0.54 30.19
N ASP A 112 -20.47 -1.35 30.91
CA ASP A 112 -19.27 -2.01 30.41
C ASP A 112 -19.52 -2.78 29.10
N TYR A 113 -18.62 -2.58 28.14
CA TYR A 113 -18.61 -3.26 26.84
C TYR A 113 -18.38 -4.78 27.03
N GLN A 114 -19.42 -5.58 26.81
CA GLN A 114 -19.30 -7.03 26.85
C GLN A 114 -18.65 -7.56 25.57
N HIS A 115 -17.45 -8.12 25.69
CA HIS A 115 -16.78 -8.85 24.60
C HIS A 115 -17.62 -10.06 24.15
N PRO A 116 -17.84 -10.28 22.84
CA PRO A 116 -18.60 -11.42 22.36
C PRO A 116 -17.83 -12.74 22.58
N THR A 117 -18.50 -13.72 23.20
CA THR A 117 -17.98 -15.08 23.38
C THR A 117 -18.12 -15.92 22.12
N LYS A 118 -17.04 -16.66 21.79
CA LYS A 118 -16.82 -17.42 20.55
C LYS A 118 -17.52 -18.80 20.63
N ASN A 119 -18.33 -19.15 19.61
CA ASN A 119 -18.72 -20.53 19.32
C ASN A 119 -18.04 -20.98 18.04
N ILE A 120 -17.34 -22.12 18.08
CA ILE A 120 -16.62 -22.70 16.94
C ILE A 120 -17.61 -23.58 16.15
N LEU A 121 -17.84 -23.26 14.88
CA LEU A 121 -18.65 -24.05 13.94
C LEU A 121 -17.81 -24.49 12.74
N GLY A 122 -18.19 -25.61 12.11
CA GLY A 122 -17.45 -26.26 11.02
C GLY A 122 -17.44 -25.48 9.70
N GLU A 123 -16.65 -25.95 8.72
CA GLU A 123 -16.31 -25.26 7.46
C GLU A 123 -17.49 -24.73 6.62
N LYS A 124 -18.71 -25.29 6.75
CA LYS A 124 -19.91 -24.78 6.05
C LYS A 124 -20.55 -23.55 6.70
N ASP A 125 -20.12 -23.19 7.91
CA ASP A 125 -20.68 -22.11 8.74
C ASP A 125 -19.67 -20.97 9.03
N ARG A 126 -18.51 -20.93 8.34
CA ARG A 126 -17.55 -19.82 8.47
C ARG A 126 -18.25 -18.49 8.18
N LYS A 127 -18.46 -17.68 9.22
CA LYS A 127 -19.01 -16.32 9.08
C LYS A 127 -17.99 -15.45 8.36
N SER A 128 -18.51 -14.45 7.64
CA SER A 128 -17.79 -13.43 6.86
C SER A 128 -16.67 -12.67 7.61
N GLU A 129 -16.44 -12.91 8.90
CA GLU A 129 -15.68 -12.07 9.85
C GLU A 129 -14.22 -12.50 10.09
N GLU A 130 -13.73 -13.61 9.53
CA GLU A 130 -12.43 -14.20 9.94
C GLU A 130 -11.18 -13.54 9.34
N ILE A 131 -11.31 -12.63 8.37
CA ILE A 131 -10.15 -11.90 7.83
C ILE A 131 -10.28 -10.41 8.16
N TYR A 132 -9.32 -9.95 8.97
CA TYR A 132 -9.10 -8.54 9.29
C TYR A 132 -8.00 -7.99 8.39
N CYS A 133 -8.15 -6.72 8.00
CA CYS A 133 -7.19 -6.06 7.15
C CYS A 133 -6.87 -4.65 7.64
N ARG A 134 -5.65 -4.20 7.38
CA ARG A 134 -5.23 -2.81 7.50
C ARG A 134 -4.64 -2.37 6.17
N SER A 135 -5.17 -1.27 5.61
CA SER A 135 -4.66 -0.74 4.34
C SER A 135 -3.25 -0.17 4.50
N ILE A 136 -2.49 -0.15 3.41
CA ILE A 136 -1.12 0.42 3.39
C ILE A 136 -1.09 1.96 3.50
N ILE A 137 -2.24 2.61 3.29
CA ILE A 137 -2.45 4.05 3.47
C ILE A 137 -3.72 4.30 4.28
N ASN A 138 -3.79 5.44 4.94
CA ASN A 138 -4.99 5.92 5.64
C ASN A 138 -5.96 6.64 4.68
N PHE A 139 -7.12 7.04 5.20
CA PHE A 139 -8.17 7.64 4.38
C PHE A 139 -7.79 9.03 3.87
N GLY A 140 -7.11 9.85 4.67
CA GLY A 140 -6.60 11.15 4.24
C GLY A 140 -5.63 11.05 3.05
N GLN A 141 -4.75 10.05 3.05
CA GLN A 141 -3.88 9.77 1.91
C GLN A 141 -4.69 9.37 0.67
N LEU A 142 -5.69 8.49 0.82
CA LEU A 142 -6.57 8.07 -0.28
C LEU A 142 -7.33 9.25 -0.88
N LEU A 143 -7.82 10.17 -0.04
CA LEU A 143 -8.49 11.40 -0.50
C LEU A 143 -7.57 12.27 -1.34
N ILE A 144 -6.32 12.47 -0.92
CA ILE A 144 -5.36 13.25 -1.71
C ILE A 144 -5.09 12.54 -3.05
N HIS A 145 -4.82 11.23 -3.08
CA HIS A 145 -4.66 10.50 -4.35
C HIS A 145 -5.90 10.62 -5.25
N THR A 146 -7.10 10.48 -4.68
CA THR A 146 -8.36 10.64 -5.41
C THR A 146 -8.50 12.06 -5.96
N TYR A 147 -8.11 13.08 -5.20
CA TYR A 147 -8.17 14.46 -5.65
C TYR A 147 -7.20 14.75 -6.79
N ARG A 148 -5.99 14.18 -6.74
CA ARG A 148 -5.03 14.26 -7.87
C ARG A 148 -5.63 13.64 -9.13
N LEU A 149 -6.22 12.45 -9.01
CA LEU A 149 -6.92 11.80 -10.12
C LEU A 149 -8.09 12.64 -10.63
N HIS A 150 -8.86 13.27 -9.73
CA HIS A 150 -9.96 14.16 -10.08
C HIS A 150 -9.47 15.36 -10.87
N LEU A 151 -8.42 16.04 -10.42
CA LEU A 151 -7.81 17.17 -11.14
C LEU A 151 -7.39 16.76 -12.55
N TYR A 152 -6.73 15.62 -12.68
CA TYR A 152 -6.30 15.11 -13.99
C TYR A 152 -7.49 14.82 -14.92
N ILE A 153 -8.54 14.16 -14.41
CA ILE A 153 -9.75 13.85 -15.19
C ILE A 153 -10.48 15.13 -15.63
N GLU A 154 -10.45 16.17 -14.80
CA GLU A 154 -11.02 17.48 -15.09
C GLU A 154 -10.12 18.35 -16.00
N GLY A 155 -8.98 17.83 -16.48
CA GLY A 155 -8.04 18.56 -17.33
C GLY A 155 -7.33 19.71 -16.60
N LYS A 156 -7.15 19.59 -15.28
CA LYS A 156 -6.50 20.59 -14.42
C LYS A 156 -5.08 20.14 -14.06
N GLU A 157 -4.23 21.09 -13.69
CA GLU A 157 -2.92 20.82 -13.10
C GLU A 157 -3.06 20.17 -11.71
N ASP A 158 -2.01 19.49 -11.25
CA ASP A 158 -1.95 18.94 -9.89
C ASP A 158 -2.03 20.06 -8.83
N PHE A 159 -2.43 19.71 -7.61
CA PHE A 159 -2.55 20.70 -6.54
C PHE A 159 -1.16 21.25 -6.13
N GLU A 160 -1.09 22.55 -5.83
CA GLU A 160 0.14 23.17 -5.34
C GLU A 160 0.43 22.79 -3.88
N GLY A 161 1.72 22.72 -3.52
CA GLY A 161 2.15 22.44 -2.15
C GLY A 161 2.42 20.96 -1.84
N THR A 162 2.59 20.65 -0.56
CA THR A 162 3.07 19.35 -0.09
C THR A 162 1.94 18.34 0.04
N PHE A 163 2.13 17.14 -0.52
CA PHE A 163 1.28 15.99 -0.22
C PHE A 163 1.46 15.61 1.26
N HIS A 164 0.48 15.98 2.10
CA HIS A 164 0.46 15.66 3.52
C HIS A 164 -0.96 15.73 4.09
N VAL A 165 -1.37 14.72 4.86
CA VAL A 165 -2.74 14.61 5.41
C VAL A 165 -3.12 15.77 6.34
N ASN A 166 -2.16 16.32 7.10
CA ASN A 166 -2.40 17.51 7.95
C ASN A 166 -2.70 18.80 7.17
N ARG A 167 -2.56 18.79 5.84
CA ARG A 167 -2.88 19.92 4.95
C ARG A 167 -4.12 19.65 4.10
N LEU A 168 -4.94 18.65 4.46
CA LEU A 168 -6.11 18.24 3.69
C LEU A 168 -7.03 19.42 3.37
N ILE A 169 -7.37 20.25 4.37
CA ILE A 169 -8.23 21.42 4.16
C ILE A 169 -7.61 22.35 3.11
N GLU A 170 -6.31 22.62 3.23
CA GLU A 170 -5.58 23.49 2.28
C GLU A 170 -5.56 22.90 0.86
N ILE A 171 -5.30 21.59 0.73
CA ILE A 171 -5.26 20.89 -0.55
C ILE A 171 -6.63 20.99 -1.26
N PHE A 172 -7.72 20.84 -0.50
CA PHE A 172 -9.09 20.85 -1.02
C PHE A 172 -9.69 22.26 -1.21
N ASN A 173 -9.06 23.31 -0.68
CA ASN A 173 -9.54 24.69 -0.81
C ASN A 173 -9.87 25.08 -2.25
N SER A 174 -9.05 24.65 -3.22
CA SER A 174 -9.28 24.97 -4.62
C SER A 174 -10.55 24.31 -5.17
N LEU A 175 -10.89 23.09 -4.74
CA LEU A 175 -12.14 22.40 -5.09
C LEU A 175 -13.34 23.13 -4.49
N GLU A 176 -13.26 23.51 -3.21
CA GLU A 176 -14.32 24.25 -2.53
C GLU A 176 -14.56 25.64 -3.14
N ALA A 177 -13.48 26.36 -3.46
CA ALA A 177 -13.54 27.72 -4.00
C ALA A 177 -14.21 27.80 -5.37
N ARG A 178 -14.16 26.73 -6.16
CA ARG A 178 -14.84 26.65 -7.47
C ARG A 178 -16.37 26.61 -7.32
N LYS A 179 -16.89 26.15 -6.18
CA LYS A 179 -18.34 26.09 -5.88
C LYS A 179 -19.18 25.45 -6.99
N ASP A 180 -18.65 24.45 -7.69
CA ASP A 180 -19.38 23.68 -8.70
C ASP A 180 -19.97 22.41 -8.05
N PRO A 181 -21.30 22.35 -7.82
CA PRO A 181 -21.93 21.18 -7.21
C PRO A 181 -21.74 19.91 -8.05
N ASN A 182 -21.68 20.02 -9.38
CA ASN A 182 -21.52 18.87 -10.27
C ASN A 182 -20.09 18.32 -10.21
N GLU A 183 -19.08 19.19 -10.15
CA GLU A 183 -17.68 18.77 -9.93
C GLU A 183 -17.53 18.01 -8.61
N ILE A 184 -18.12 18.54 -7.53
CA ILE A 184 -18.07 17.90 -6.21
C ILE A 184 -18.75 16.52 -6.23
N LYS A 185 -19.92 16.41 -6.88
CA LYS A 185 -20.60 15.11 -7.08
C LYS A 185 -19.73 14.12 -7.85
N ARG A 186 -19.04 14.56 -8.92
CA ARG A 186 -18.08 13.73 -9.67
C ARG A 186 -16.91 13.28 -8.80
N PHE A 187 -16.39 14.15 -7.92
CA PHE A 187 -15.33 13.78 -6.97
C PHE A 187 -15.78 12.66 -6.02
N PHE A 188 -16.96 12.75 -5.41
CA PHE A 188 -17.47 11.67 -4.54
C PHE A 188 -17.67 10.35 -5.30
N GLN A 189 -18.17 10.40 -6.54
CA GLN A 189 -18.30 9.22 -7.40
C GLN A 189 -16.95 8.62 -7.76
N LEU A 190 -15.93 9.46 -7.99
CA LEU A 190 -14.57 9.01 -8.21
C LEU A 190 -13.98 8.37 -6.95
N LEU A 191 -14.22 8.92 -5.76
CA LEU A 191 -13.78 8.36 -4.48
C LEU A 191 -14.29 6.92 -4.30
N TRP A 192 -15.55 6.67 -4.63
CA TRP A 192 -16.13 5.32 -4.66
C TRP A 192 -15.36 4.37 -5.58
N LYS A 193 -15.15 4.77 -6.84
CA LYS A 193 -14.39 3.99 -7.85
C LYS A 193 -12.97 3.69 -7.38
N VAL A 194 -12.27 4.72 -6.89
CA VAL A 194 -10.89 4.61 -6.39
C VAL A 194 -10.83 3.67 -5.21
N ARG A 195 -11.77 3.76 -4.26
CA ARG A 195 -11.80 2.87 -3.10
C ARG A 195 -12.05 1.41 -3.49
N TYR A 196 -12.96 1.16 -4.43
CA TYR A 196 -13.18 -0.18 -4.98
C TYR A 196 -11.91 -0.75 -5.62
N LEU A 197 -11.26 0.02 -6.50
CA LEU A 197 -10.03 -0.42 -7.18
C LEU A 197 -8.88 -0.64 -6.18
N PHE A 198 -8.76 0.23 -5.19
CA PHE A 198 -7.77 0.06 -4.12
C PHE A 198 -7.97 -1.28 -3.39
N ASP A 199 -9.20 -1.58 -2.97
CA ASP A 199 -9.49 -2.83 -2.27
C ASP A 199 -9.34 -4.09 -3.16
N LYS A 200 -9.56 -3.96 -4.47
CA LYS A 200 -9.44 -5.07 -5.42
C LYS A 200 -7.99 -5.34 -5.84
N TYR A 201 -7.19 -4.31 -6.09
CA TYR A 201 -5.90 -4.43 -6.78
C TYR A 201 -4.67 -4.08 -5.94
N VAL A 202 -4.85 -3.48 -4.75
CA VAL A 202 -3.75 -3.05 -3.89
C VAL A 202 -3.59 -3.97 -2.68
N ILE A 203 -2.35 -4.35 -2.37
CA ILE A 203 -2.01 -5.16 -1.19
C ILE A 203 -2.48 -4.50 0.12
N LYS A 204 -2.80 -5.34 1.10
CA LYS A 204 -3.14 -4.91 2.46
C LYS A 204 -2.45 -5.79 3.49
N TRP A 205 -2.24 -5.25 4.67
CA TRP A 205 -1.85 -6.06 5.82
C TRP A 205 -3.03 -6.94 6.20
N ILE A 206 -2.85 -8.26 6.13
CA ILE A 206 -3.83 -9.25 6.51
C ILE A 206 -3.34 -9.97 7.75
N THR A 207 -4.15 -9.94 8.81
CA THR A 207 -3.85 -10.63 10.05
C THR A 207 -4.28 -12.09 9.95
N ASP A 208 -3.34 -12.99 10.19
CA ASP A 208 -3.62 -14.41 10.42
C ASP A 208 -4.06 -14.60 11.87
N ILE A 209 -5.30 -15.03 12.09
CA ILE A 209 -5.86 -15.16 13.45
C ILE A 209 -5.18 -16.28 14.23
N ASP A 210 -4.78 -17.36 13.55
CA ASP A 210 -4.22 -18.54 14.21
C ASP A 210 -2.79 -18.27 14.68
N ASN A 211 -2.00 -17.61 13.83
CA ASN A 211 -0.58 -17.35 14.11
C ASN A 211 -0.32 -15.94 14.69
N LYS A 212 -1.33 -15.06 14.72
CA LYS A 212 -1.21 -13.63 15.10
C LYS A 212 -0.14 -12.87 14.30
N THR A 213 0.15 -13.33 13.09
CA THR A 213 1.13 -12.71 12.18
C THR A 213 0.41 -11.88 11.13
N GLU A 214 0.97 -10.72 10.79
CA GLU A 214 0.50 -9.91 9.67
C GLU A 214 1.42 -10.07 8.46
N SER A 215 0.83 -10.15 7.27
CA SER A 215 1.55 -10.14 6.00
C SER A 215 0.85 -9.24 4.99
N LEU A 216 1.61 -8.66 4.07
CA LEU A 216 1.05 -7.94 2.92
C LEU A 216 0.53 -8.96 1.90
N GLU A 217 -0.75 -8.87 1.56
CA GLU A 217 -1.43 -9.81 0.66
C GLU A 217 -2.39 -9.10 -0.29
N LEU A 218 -2.58 -9.71 -1.46
CA LEU A 218 -3.76 -9.49 -2.30
C LEU A 218 -4.87 -10.45 -1.87
N VAL A 219 -6.12 -10.00 -1.95
CA VAL A 219 -7.28 -10.76 -1.47
C VAL A 219 -8.28 -10.97 -2.60
N ASN A 220 -8.79 -12.19 -2.71
CA ASN A 220 -9.90 -12.54 -3.58
C ASN A 220 -11.22 -12.51 -2.81
N PHE A 221 -12.29 -12.08 -3.48
CA PHE A 221 -13.64 -11.94 -2.92
C PHE A 221 -14.56 -13.00 -3.53
N ASN A 222 -14.97 -13.97 -2.72
CA ASN A 222 -15.83 -15.06 -3.15
C ASN A 222 -17.21 -14.94 -2.52
N LYS A 223 -18.24 -14.72 -3.34
CA LYS A 223 -19.63 -14.59 -2.90
C LYS A 223 -20.21 -15.97 -2.55
N ASN A 224 -20.89 -16.07 -1.42
CA ASN A 224 -21.65 -17.25 -1.03
C ASN A 224 -23.13 -17.14 -1.43
N ASP A 225 -23.87 -18.23 -1.28
CA ASP A 225 -25.29 -18.32 -1.64
C ASP A 225 -26.21 -17.36 -0.87
N LYS A 226 -25.75 -16.87 0.30
CA LYS A 226 -26.44 -15.87 1.13
C LYS A 226 -26.04 -14.43 0.78
N GLY A 227 -25.34 -14.25 -0.33
CA GLY A 227 -24.88 -12.96 -0.83
C GLY A 227 -23.68 -12.37 -0.09
N TYR A 228 -23.11 -13.02 0.94
CA TYR A 228 -21.94 -12.51 1.66
C TYR A 228 -20.63 -12.85 0.93
N TYR A 229 -19.65 -11.97 1.03
CA TYR A 229 -18.31 -12.22 0.50
C TYR A 229 -17.41 -12.86 1.56
N SER A 230 -16.96 -14.07 1.28
CA SER A 230 -15.77 -14.65 1.92
C SER A 230 -14.50 -14.09 1.26
N ARG A 231 -13.40 -14.10 1.99
CA ARG A 231 -12.10 -13.60 1.53
C ARG A 231 -11.09 -14.72 1.57
N THR A 232 -10.26 -14.82 0.54
CA THR A 232 -9.12 -15.74 0.52
C THR A 232 -7.88 -14.99 0.04
N LYS A 233 -6.71 -15.32 0.57
CA LYS A 233 -5.44 -14.77 0.09
C LYS A 233 -5.18 -15.31 -1.33
N TYR A 234 -4.76 -14.46 -2.26
CA TYR A 234 -4.17 -14.97 -3.50
C TYR A 234 -2.89 -15.75 -3.18
N ALA A 235 -2.52 -16.69 -4.06
CA ALA A 235 -1.17 -17.24 -4.01
C ALA A 235 -0.15 -16.11 -4.19
N LYS A 236 1.03 -16.26 -3.57
CA LYS A 236 2.13 -15.29 -3.73
C LYS A 236 2.42 -15.09 -5.21
N SER A 237 2.35 -13.83 -5.63
CA SER A 237 2.44 -13.44 -7.04
C SER A 237 3.46 -12.33 -7.24
N ASN A 238 3.96 -12.20 -8.46
CA ASN A 238 4.85 -11.10 -8.85
C ASN A 238 4.23 -9.73 -8.48
N SER A 239 2.92 -9.55 -8.71
CA SER A 239 2.20 -8.32 -8.36
C SER A 239 2.28 -8.04 -6.86
N SER A 240 2.03 -9.03 -6.01
CA SER A 240 2.12 -8.84 -4.54
C SER A 240 3.54 -8.53 -4.07
N MET A 241 4.56 -9.15 -4.68
CA MET A 241 5.96 -8.91 -4.34
C MET A 241 6.42 -7.51 -4.76
N LEU A 242 6.09 -7.08 -5.98
CA LEU A 242 6.45 -5.75 -6.47
C LEU A 242 5.76 -4.65 -5.67
N GLN A 243 4.46 -4.79 -5.38
CA GLN A 243 3.77 -3.82 -4.52
C GLN A 243 4.39 -3.77 -3.11
N SER A 244 4.91 -4.89 -2.60
CA SER A 244 5.62 -4.90 -1.32
C SER A 244 6.94 -4.14 -1.40
N VAL A 245 7.70 -4.27 -2.50
CA VAL A 245 8.89 -3.43 -2.76
C VAL A 245 8.49 -1.95 -2.71
N LEU A 246 7.52 -1.55 -3.53
CA LEU A 246 7.04 -0.18 -3.63
C LEU A 246 6.58 0.38 -2.28
N TYR A 247 5.89 -0.42 -1.47
CA TYR A 247 5.44 -0.02 -0.14
C TYR A 247 6.61 0.22 0.82
N PHE A 248 7.57 -0.71 0.91
CA PHE A 248 8.67 -0.63 1.88
C PHE A 248 9.78 0.34 1.48
N THR A 249 9.90 0.67 0.20
CA THR A 249 10.93 1.59 -0.30
C THR A 249 10.39 2.96 -0.69
N GLY A 250 9.09 3.07 -0.92
CA GLY A 250 8.41 4.32 -1.19
C GLY A 250 8.24 5.17 0.06
N ASP A 251 7.91 6.44 -0.13
CA ASP A 251 7.61 7.34 0.98
C ASP A 251 6.33 6.91 1.70
N TYR A 252 6.45 6.45 2.95
CA TYR A 252 5.33 5.98 3.77
C TYR A 252 4.17 6.99 3.88
N LEU A 253 4.47 8.30 3.90
CA LEU A 253 3.45 9.33 4.04
C LEU A 253 2.72 9.65 2.72
N ARG A 254 3.27 9.24 1.58
CA ARG A 254 2.80 9.71 0.26
C ARG A 254 2.51 8.60 -0.75
N GLN A 255 3.28 7.52 -0.76
CA GLN A 255 3.09 6.35 -1.63
C GLN A 255 2.74 6.74 -3.09
N TYR A 256 3.53 7.63 -3.69
CA TYR A 256 3.18 8.30 -4.96
C TYR A 256 2.86 7.37 -6.12
N TRP A 257 3.44 6.17 -6.14
CA TRP A 257 3.14 5.11 -7.12
C TRP A 257 1.64 4.78 -7.18
N LEU A 258 0.89 4.96 -6.09
CA LEU A 258 -0.55 4.73 -6.04
C LEU A 258 -1.33 5.69 -6.94
N THR A 259 -0.92 6.96 -7.06
CA THR A 259 -1.61 7.90 -7.98
C THR A 259 -1.59 7.34 -9.39
N THR A 260 -0.40 7.00 -9.88
CA THR A 260 -0.18 6.50 -11.23
C THR A 260 -0.87 5.16 -11.45
N TYR A 261 -0.73 4.23 -10.51
CA TYR A 261 -1.33 2.90 -10.63
C TYR A 261 -2.86 2.92 -10.56
N LEU A 262 -3.45 3.68 -9.64
CA LEU A 262 -4.91 3.84 -9.56
C LEU A 262 -5.46 4.54 -10.80
N GLY A 263 -4.74 5.53 -11.34
CA GLY A 263 -5.10 6.20 -12.60
C GLY A 263 -5.11 5.24 -13.79
N TYR A 264 -4.11 4.37 -13.87
CA TYR A 264 -4.09 3.28 -14.85
C TYR A 264 -5.27 2.33 -14.67
N LEU A 265 -5.54 1.87 -13.45
CA LEU A 265 -6.64 0.95 -13.15
C LEU A 265 -7.99 1.55 -13.50
N LEU A 266 -8.23 2.84 -13.20
CA LEU A 266 -9.45 3.55 -13.59
C LEU A 266 -9.67 3.56 -15.10
N LYS A 267 -8.62 3.83 -15.88
CA LYS A 267 -8.70 3.91 -17.35
C LYS A 267 -8.83 2.55 -18.03
N ASN A 268 -8.36 1.47 -17.39
CA ASN A 268 -8.26 0.14 -18.00
C ASN A 268 -8.98 -0.95 -17.19
N HIS A 269 -9.93 -0.56 -16.34
CA HIS A 269 -10.69 -1.52 -15.54
C HIS A 269 -11.49 -2.46 -16.44
N SER A 270 -11.21 -3.76 -16.34
CA SER A 270 -11.87 -4.83 -17.11
C SER A 270 -12.38 -5.96 -16.21
N ASP A 271 -12.51 -5.70 -14.91
CA ASP A 271 -12.91 -6.66 -13.87
C ASP A 271 -11.99 -7.89 -13.72
N SER A 272 -10.82 -7.89 -14.37
CA SER A 272 -9.82 -8.96 -14.27
C SER A 272 -9.25 -9.14 -12.86
N ASP A 273 -8.65 -10.32 -12.63
CA ASP A 273 -8.01 -10.67 -11.36
C ASP A 273 -6.91 -9.68 -10.95
N ALA A 274 -6.73 -9.51 -9.63
CA ALA A 274 -5.69 -8.65 -9.07
C ALA A 274 -4.28 -9.06 -9.49
N THR A 275 -4.09 -10.35 -9.76
CA THR A 275 -2.81 -10.94 -10.19
C THR A 275 -2.70 -11.10 -11.71
N ASN A 276 -3.59 -10.47 -12.48
CA ASN A 276 -3.52 -10.53 -13.94
C ASN A 276 -2.22 -9.88 -14.45
N GLU A 277 -1.58 -10.56 -15.40
CA GLU A 277 -0.27 -10.17 -15.95
C GLU A 277 -0.26 -8.78 -16.58
N ILE A 278 -1.38 -8.34 -17.17
CA ILE A 278 -1.48 -7.00 -17.79
C ILE A 278 -1.26 -5.89 -16.74
N HIS A 279 -1.78 -6.08 -15.53
CA HIS A 279 -1.58 -5.12 -14.43
C HIS A 279 -0.16 -5.15 -13.91
N LEU A 280 0.47 -6.33 -13.89
CA LEU A 280 1.86 -6.50 -13.47
C LEU A 280 2.81 -5.78 -14.42
N ILE A 281 2.67 -6.01 -15.73
CA ILE A 281 3.51 -5.37 -16.76
C ILE A 281 3.48 -3.86 -16.59
N LYS A 282 2.29 -3.28 -16.39
CA LYS A 282 2.18 -1.84 -16.22
C LYS A 282 2.75 -1.33 -14.90
N LEU A 283 2.60 -2.10 -13.81
CA LEU A 283 3.20 -1.75 -12.53
C LEU A 283 4.74 -1.80 -12.58
N GLU A 284 5.32 -2.78 -13.29
CA GLU A 284 6.75 -2.86 -13.56
C GLU A 284 7.24 -1.69 -14.40
N GLU A 285 6.49 -1.30 -15.44
CA GLU A 285 6.81 -0.15 -16.26
C GLU A 285 6.87 1.14 -15.44
N PHE A 286 5.88 1.38 -14.57
CA PHE A 286 5.86 2.54 -13.69
C PHE A 286 7.01 2.52 -12.69
N ASP A 287 7.22 1.39 -11.98
CA ASP A 287 8.34 1.24 -11.05
C ASP A 287 9.68 1.51 -11.73
N ASN A 288 9.88 0.99 -12.95
CA ASN A 288 11.08 1.23 -13.74
C ASN A 288 11.23 2.72 -14.09
N GLN A 289 10.15 3.42 -14.47
CA GLN A 289 10.18 4.87 -14.72
C GLN A 289 10.51 5.69 -13.47
N PHE A 290 9.94 5.36 -12.30
CA PHE A 290 10.30 5.99 -11.02
C PHE A 290 11.78 5.77 -10.69
N SER A 291 12.26 4.54 -10.86
CA SER A 291 13.63 4.17 -10.47
C SER A 291 14.73 4.83 -11.32
N LEU A 292 14.39 5.24 -12.54
CA LEU A 292 15.32 5.79 -13.53
C LEU A 292 15.25 7.31 -13.69
N ASN A 293 14.40 7.98 -12.92
CA ASN A 293 14.26 9.42 -12.97
C ASN A 293 14.82 10.06 -11.70
N ASP A 294 15.71 11.04 -11.87
CA ASP A 294 16.24 11.89 -10.80
C ASP A 294 16.00 13.39 -11.05
N LYS A 295 15.35 13.75 -12.16
CA LYS A 295 15.06 15.14 -12.54
C LYS A 295 13.76 15.67 -11.94
N LEU A 296 12.75 14.82 -11.87
CA LEU A 296 11.43 15.15 -11.35
C LEU A 296 11.28 14.64 -9.93
N THR A 297 10.46 15.32 -9.14
CA THR A 297 10.02 14.75 -7.87
C THR A 297 9.07 13.58 -8.12
N ASP A 298 9.01 12.61 -7.22
CA ASP A 298 8.04 11.50 -7.31
C ASP A 298 6.59 12.01 -7.39
N LYS A 299 6.29 13.18 -6.80
CA LYS A 299 4.98 13.81 -6.92
C LYS A 299 4.71 14.19 -8.38
N ASP A 300 5.58 14.97 -8.99
CA ASP A 300 5.38 15.47 -10.35
C ASP A 300 5.40 14.33 -11.36
N LEU A 301 6.35 13.39 -11.19
CA LEU A 301 6.45 12.19 -12.01
C LEU A 301 5.18 11.34 -11.92
N SER A 302 4.65 11.11 -10.72
CA SER A 302 3.42 10.32 -10.56
C SER A 302 2.19 10.93 -11.24
N TYR A 303 2.12 12.27 -11.32
CA TYR A 303 1.06 12.97 -12.04
C TYR A 303 1.26 12.90 -13.55
N LEU A 304 2.48 13.15 -14.02
CA LEU A 304 2.85 13.08 -15.43
C LEU A 304 2.54 11.70 -16.03
N LEU A 305 2.86 10.63 -15.31
CA LEU A 305 2.61 9.25 -15.73
C LEU A 305 1.13 8.83 -15.76
N LEU A 306 0.20 9.71 -15.34
CA LEU A 306 -1.22 9.49 -15.60
C LEU A 306 -1.54 9.56 -17.10
N ASP A 307 -0.77 10.35 -17.85
CA ASP A 307 -0.85 10.40 -19.30
C ASP A 307 -0.16 9.19 -19.93
N LYS A 308 -0.87 8.51 -20.84
CA LYS A 308 -0.35 7.32 -21.53
C LYS A 308 0.74 7.68 -22.55
N GLU A 309 0.76 8.93 -23.03
CA GLU A 309 1.72 9.42 -24.02
C GLU A 309 2.95 10.06 -23.37
N ALA A 310 2.96 10.22 -22.03
CA ALA A 310 4.08 10.82 -21.32
C ALA A 310 5.35 9.99 -21.49
N THR A 311 6.35 10.59 -22.12
CA THR A 311 7.71 10.06 -22.15
C THR A 311 8.53 10.69 -21.05
N VAL A 312 9.20 9.86 -20.26
CA VAL A 312 10.08 10.29 -19.18
C VAL A 312 11.51 9.96 -19.53
N ASP A 313 12.39 10.95 -19.45
CA ASP A 313 13.83 10.75 -19.61
C ASP A 313 14.33 9.72 -18.60
N LYS A 314 14.98 8.67 -19.09
CA LYS A 314 15.80 7.76 -18.27
C LYS A 314 17.13 8.44 -18.02
N THR A 315 17.34 8.96 -16.82
CA THR A 315 18.50 9.78 -16.47
C THR A 315 19.54 9.03 -15.66
N ILE A 316 19.12 7.97 -14.96
CA ILE A 316 20.01 7.10 -14.20
C ILE A 316 20.48 5.95 -15.09
N ASN A 317 21.79 5.75 -15.19
CA ASN A 317 22.36 4.50 -15.68
C ASN A 317 22.54 3.53 -14.49
N ILE A 318 21.79 2.43 -14.49
CA ILE A 318 21.75 1.45 -13.39
C ILE A 318 23.14 0.86 -13.15
N ARG A 319 23.81 0.40 -14.21
CA ARG A 319 25.13 -0.21 -14.14
C ARG A 319 26.14 0.75 -13.52
N THR A 320 26.24 1.96 -14.06
CA THR A 320 27.13 3.00 -13.52
C THR A 320 26.82 3.28 -12.05
N TYR A 321 25.55 3.28 -11.63
CA TYR A 321 25.19 3.49 -10.23
C TYR A 321 25.61 2.33 -9.32
N LEU A 322 25.39 1.07 -9.74
CA LEU A 322 25.67 -0.13 -8.94
C LEU A 322 27.16 -0.50 -8.89
N GLU A 323 27.95 -0.08 -9.88
CA GLU A 323 29.41 -0.24 -9.91
C GLU A 323 30.15 0.71 -8.94
N LEU A 324 29.46 1.72 -8.37
CA LEU A 324 30.05 2.60 -7.36
C LEU A 324 30.29 1.86 -6.03
N ASN A 325 31.22 2.35 -5.23
CA ASN A 325 31.52 1.83 -3.89
C ASN A 325 30.78 2.61 -2.79
N LYS A 326 29.44 2.67 -2.86
CA LYS A 326 28.63 3.50 -1.96
C LYS A 326 28.45 2.94 -0.55
N GLY A 327 28.79 1.68 -0.29
CA GLY A 327 28.63 1.09 1.03
C GLY A 327 27.19 1.19 1.52
N THR A 328 27.00 1.67 2.75
CA THR A 328 25.67 1.84 3.35
C THR A 328 24.84 2.98 2.74
N ALA A 329 25.41 3.79 1.84
CA ALA A 329 24.71 4.88 1.15
C ALA A 329 23.98 4.43 -0.13
N PHE A 330 24.05 3.15 -0.51
CA PHE A 330 23.21 2.61 -1.57
C PHE A 330 21.73 2.74 -1.21
N LYS A 331 20.90 3.14 -2.18
CA LYS A 331 19.44 3.21 -1.98
C LYS A 331 18.91 1.81 -1.67
N HIS A 332 18.18 1.66 -0.57
CA HIS A 332 17.53 0.40 -0.18
C HIS A 332 16.62 -0.16 -1.29
N TYR A 333 16.05 0.73 -2.11
CA TYR A 333 15.29 0.38 -3.31
C TYR A 333 15.99 -0.67 -4.18
N TRP A 334 17.26 -0.48 -4.52
CA TRP A 334 17.96 -1.39 -5.44
C TRP A 334 18.17 -2.80 -4.88
N PHE A 335 18.32 -2.91 -3.56
CA PHE A 335 18.33 -4.22 -2.91
C PHE A 335 16.96 -4.88 -3.02
N GLN A 336 15.89 -4.19 -2.62
CA GLN A 336 14.53 -4.76 -2.65
C GLN A 336 14.03 -5.07 -4.07
N LYS A 337 14.36 -4.20 -5.05
CA LYS A 337 14.10 -4.43 -6.48
C LYS A 337 14.82 -5.67 -6.98
N LEU A 338 16.09 -5.85 -6.62
CA LEU A 338 16.83 -7.07 -6.96
C LEU A 338 16.19 -8.30 -6.30
N GLU A 339 15.78 -8.24 -5.04
CA GLU A 339 15.09 -9.35 -4.37
C GLU A 339 13.80 -9.74 -5.12
N TYR A 340 13.03 -8.77 -5.61
CA TYR A 340 11.88 -9.01 -6.48
C TYR A 340 12.27 -9.70 -7.80
N ILE A 341 13.29 -9.19 -8.50
CA ILE A 341 13.77 -9.75 -9.77
C ILE A 341 14.27 -11.19 -9.60
N LEU A 342 15.02 -11.46 -8.53
CA LEU A 342 15.46 -12.81 -8.19
C LEU A 342 14.29 -13.72 -7.87
N TRP A 343 13.27 -13.23 -7.16
CA TRP A 343 12.09 -14.02 -6.82
C TRP A 343 11.26 -14.39 -8.05
N LYS A 344 11.00 -13.41 -8.93
CA LYS A 344 10.24 -13.57 -10.19
C LYS A 344 10.93 -14.56 -11.14
N ASN A 345 12.25 -14.50 -11.23
CA ASN A 345 13.07 -15.31 -12.14
C ASN A 345 13.80 -16.44 -11.41
N TRP A 346 13.21 -16.94 -10.32
CA TRP A 346 13.83 -17.98 -9.52
C TRP A 346 13.97 -19.28 -10.32
N ASP A 347 15.06 -20.01 -10.07
CA ASP A 347 15.27 -21.30 -10.71
C ASP A 347 14.23 -22.31 -10.20
N SER A 348 13.30 -22.69 -11.08
CA SER A 348 12.23 -23.64 -10.78
C SER A 348 12.73 -25.03 -10.32
N THR A 349 13.98 -25.38 -10.61
CA THR A 349 14.59 -26.63 -10.11
C THR A 349 14.94 -26.58 -8.62
N ILE A 350 15.03 -25.37 -8.05
CA ILE A 350 15.41 -25.10 -6.65
C ILE A 350 14.16 -24.76 -5.84
N ASN A 351 13.32 -25.78 -5.60
CA ASN A 351 12.08 -25.64 -4.84
C ASN A 351 12.30 -25.94 -3.35
N THR A 352 12.77 -24.93 -2.62
CA THR A 352 13.05 -25.02 -1.17
C THR A 352 11.93 -24.40 -0.35
N GLN A 353 11.71 -24.89 0.87
CA GLN A 353 10.72 -24.31 1.80
C GLN A 353 11.07 -22.84 2.10
N GLU A 354 12.36 -22.55 2.24
CA GLU A 354 12.89 -21.22 2.53
C GLU A 354 12.52 -20.20 1.44
N TYR A 355 12.62 -20.58 0.16
CA TYR A 355 12.15 -19.79 -0.99
C TYR A 355 10.63 -19.67 -1.01
N ASN A 356 9.92 -20.79 -0.82
CA ASN A 356 8.46 -20.82 -0.82
C ASN A 356 7.85 -19.99 0.31
N ASN A 357 8.60 -19.71 1.38
CA ASN A 357 8.18 -18.83 2.46
C ASN A 357 8.70 -17.39 2.29
N TYR A 358 9.65 -17.15 1.39
CA TYR A 358 10.24 -15.83 1.19
C TYR A 358 9.18 -14.78 0.84
N ARG A 359 9.31 -13.63 1.48
CA ARG A 359 8.50 -12.43 1.26
C ARG A 359 9.39 -11.21 1.31
N ILE A 360 9.06 -10.22 0.50
CA ILE A 360 9.61 -8.88 0.66
C ILE A 360 9.06 -8.29 1.97
N THR A 361 9.95 -7.91 2.87
CA THR A 361 9.62 -7.33 4.18
C THR A 361 10.36 -6.02 4.40
N SER A 362 9.97 -5.26 5.42
CA SER A 362 10.73 -4.08 5.85
C SER A 362 12.14 -4.49 6.28
N ARG A 363 13.13 -3.90 5.63
CA ARG A 363 14.56 -4.08 5.89
C ARG A 363 15.27 -2.78 5.63
N ASN A 364 16.17 -2.40 6.53
CA ASN A 364 16.77 -1.09 6.56
C ASN A 364 18.25 -1.11 6.97
N SER A 365 18.85 -2.29 7.03
CA SER A 365 20.23 -2.44 7.49
C SER A 365 21.07 -3.07 6.39
N VAL A 366 21.94 -2.26 5.79
CA VAL A 366 22.94 -2.74 4.81
C VAL A 366 24.04 -3.45 5.57
N GLU A 367 24.29 -4.71 5.21
CA GLU A 367 25.29 -5.57 5.83
C GLU A 367 26.35 -6.03 4.84
N HIS A 368 27.59 -6.07 5.32
CA HIS A 368 28.78 -6.47 4.59
C HIS A 368 29.03 -7.97 4.76
N ILE A 369 28.94 -8.76 3.68
CA ILE A 369 29.21 -10.20 3.79
C ILE A 369 30.69 -10.47 4.08
N TYR A 370 31.60 -9.83 3.32
CA TYR A 370 32.98 -9.65 3.74
C TYR A 370 33.02 -8.51 4.78
N PRO A 371 33.29 -8.79 6.06
CA PRO A 371 33.14 -7.79 7.12
C PRO A 371 34.17 -6.65 7.00
N GLN A 372 33.75 -5.43 7.34
CA GLN A 372 34.65 -4.26 7.37
C GLN A 372 35.73 -4.39 8.46
N ASN A 373 35.34 -4.94 9.62
CA ASN A 373 36.22 -5.16 10.77
C ASN A 373 36.21 -6.65 11.14
N PRO A 374 36.92 -7.53 10.40
CA PRO A 374 36.91 -8.96 10.67
C PRO A 374 37.38 -9.29 12.09
N GLU A 375 36.73 -10.25 12.76
CA GLU A 375 37.13 -10.71 14.11
C GLU A 375 38.59 -11.20 14.17
N ASN A 376 39.12 -11.73 13.07
CA ASN A 376 40.50 -12.16 12.93
C ASN A 376 41.12 -11.62 11.64
N GLN A 377 41.76 -10.45 11.75
CA GLN A 377 42.39 -9.77 10.61
C GLN A 377 43.58 -10.54 10.01
N ILE A 378 44.19 -11.47 10.75
CA ILE A 378 45.30 -12.30 10.23
C ILE A 378 44.75 -13.33 9.23
N GLN A 379 43.62 -13.95 9.53
CA GLN A 379 42.97 -14.93 8.64
C GLN A 379 42.10 -14.27 7.57
N HIS A 380 41.61 -13.05 7.83
CA HIS A 380 40.73 -12.28 6.97
C HIS A 380 41.28 -10.85 6.84
N PRO A 381 42.29 -10.61 5.99
CA PRO A 381 42.90 -9.30 5.84
C PRO A 381 41.92 -8.30 5.22
N GLN A 382 42.06 -7.02 5.55
CA GLN A 382 41.26 -5.98 4.90
C GLN A 382 41.44 -6.02 3.38
N ILE A 383 40.34 -5.80 2.66
CA ILE A 383 40.30 -5.66 1.21
C ILE A 383 40.02 -4.20 0.86
N GLU A 384 40.33 -3.80 -0.37
CA GLU A 384 40.17 -2.44 -0.86
C GLU A 384 38.69 -2.02 -0.84
N ASP A 385 38.46 -0.74 -0.54
CA ASP A 385 37.14 -0.12 -0.43
C ASP A 385 36.27 -0.32 -1.67
N GLU A 386 36.88 -0.37 -2.86
CA GLU A 386 36.17 -0.62 -4.12
C GLU A 386 35.45 -1.97 -4.13
N TYR A 387 35.99 -3.00 -3.46
CA TYR A 387 35.35 -4.31 -3.31
C TYR A 387 34.53 -4.40 -2.03
N LEU A 388 35.06 -3.86 -0.92
CA LEU A 388 34.43 -3.93 0.39
C LEU A 388 33.07 -3.24 0.40
N HIS A 389 32.98 -2.03 -0.19
CA HIS A 389 31.77 -1.21 -0.25
C HIS A 389 31.00 -1.36 -1.57
N SER A 390 31.33 -2.37 -2.37
CA SER A 390 30.63 -2.68 -3.62
C SER A 390 29.25 -3.27 -3.38
N PHE A 391 28.30 -3.02 -4.28
CA PHE A 391 26.99 -3.68 -4.23
C PHE A 391 27.11 -5.21 -4.25
N GLY A 392 28.16 -5.76 -4.86
CA GLY A 392 28.45 -7.20 -4.89
C GLY A 392 28.57 -7.82 -3.50
N ASN A 393 29.22 -7.12 -2.56
CA ASN A 393 29.49 -7.58 -1.20
C ASN A 393 28.36 -7.31 -0.18
N LEU A 394 27.38 -6.49 -0.55
CA LEU A 394 26.39 -5.96 0.39
C LEU A 394 25.05 -6.66 0.29
N VAL A 395 24.33 -6.82 1.39
CA VAL A 395 22.95 -7.31 1.42
C VAL A 395 22.09 -6.42 2.30
N LEU A 396 20.76 -6.40 2.09
CA LEU A 396 19.83 -5.65 2.92
C LEU A 396 19.09 -6.59 3.87
N LEU A 397 19.34 -6.43 5.17
CA LEU A 397 18.83 -7.28 6.24
C LEU A 397 17.97 -6.50 7.23
N SER A 398 17.29 -7.23 8.12
CA SER A 398 16.78 -6.65 9.36
C SER A 398 17.93 -6.25 10.30
N VAL A 399 17.67 -5.33 11.23
CA VAL A 399 18.65 -4.92 12.25
C VAL A 399 19.13 -6.10 13.09
N ALA A 400 18.23 -7.03 13.42
CA ALA A 400 18.56 -8.25 14.17
C ALA A 400 19.52 -9.15 13.40
N GLN A 401 19.21 -9.46 12.14
CA GLN A 401 20.08 -10.24 11.24
C GLN A 401 21.44 -9.57 11.04
N ASN A 402 21.47 -8.25 10.86
CA ASN A 402 22.74 -7.53 10.72
C ASN A 402 23.57 -7.63 12.01
N SER A 403 22.95 -7.43 13.17
CA SER A 403 23.63 -7.57 14.47
C SER A 403 24.17 -8.99 14.70
N GLU A 404 23.42 -10.00 14.24
CA GLU A 404 23.85 -11.38 14.27
C GLU A 404 25.04 -11.67 13.34
N TYR A 405 25.08 -11.07 12.16
CA TYR A 405 26.16 -11.27 11.19
C TYR A 405 27.42 -10.46 11.56
N SER A 406 27.29 -9.15 11.70
CA SER A 406 28.33 -8.23 12.18
C SER A 406 29.73 -8.55 11.62
N ASN A 407 30.73 -8.64 12.49
CA ASN A 407 32.14 -8.82 12.14
C ASN A 407 32.55 -10.27 11.83
N LYS A 408 31.60 -11.21 11.82
CA LYS A 408 31.87 -12.64 11.63
C LYS A 408 32.42 -12.91 10.24
N SER A 409 33.19 -13.99 10.11
CA SER A 409 33.72 -14.40 8.81
C SER A 409 32.62 -14.92 7.88
N PHE A 410 32.89 -14.89 6.57
CA PHE A 410 32.01 -15.46 5.54
C PHE A 410 31.57 -16.90 5.87
N ARG A 411 32.49 -17.75 6.36
CA ARG A 411 32.17 -19.15 6.69
C ARG A 411 31.15 -19.26 7.81
N VAL A 412 31.26 -18.39 8.82
CA VAL A 412 30.30 -18.36 9.94
C VAL A 412 28.96 -17.84 9.46
N LYS A 413 28.93 -16.72 8.72
CA LYS A 413 27.69 -16.18 8.13
C LYS A 413 26.99 -17.20 7.22
N LYS A 414 27.76 -17.94 6.40
CA LYS A 414 27.26 -19.05 5.56
C LYS A 414 26.64 -20.18 6.37
N SER A 415 27.24 -20.56 7.50
CA SER A 415 26.63 -21.55 8.40
C SER A 415 25.31 -21.05 8.97
N MET A 416 25.30 -19.82 9.50
CA MET A 416 24.09 -19.20 10.06
C MET A 416 22.96 -19.10 9.04
N PHE A 417 23.28 -18.71 7.80
CA PHE A 417 22.32 -18.69 6.70
C PHE A 417 21.72 -20.06 6.42
N ARG A 418 22.54 -21.12 6.44
CA ARG A 418 22.10 -22.51 6.20
C ARG A 418 21.28 -23.10 7.33
N ASP A 419 21.49 -22.64 8.55
CA ASP A 419 20.77 -23.11 9.74
C ASP A 419 19.35 -22.52 9.83
N ARG A 420 19.09 -21.42 9.13
CA ARG A 420 17.75 -20.80 9.02
C ARG A 420 16.87 -21.59 8.03
N ARG A 421 15.90 -22.34 8.56
CA ARG A 421 14.99 -23.21 7.80
C ARG A 421 13.63 -22.59 7.47
N GLU A 422 13.28 -21.48 8.10
CA GLU A 422 11.95 -20.88 7.94
C GLU A 422 11.84 -20.10 6.62
N THR A 423 12.81 -19.23 6.36
CA THR A 423 12.92 -18.46 5.12
C THR A 423 14.37 -17.99 4.92
N TYR A 424 14.74 -17.71 3.68
CA TYR A 424 16.06 -17.14 3.39
C TYR A 424 16.20 -15.74 3.98
N ASP A 425 17.41 -15.45 4.47
CA ASP A 425 17.75 -14.10 4.89
C ASP A 425 17.54 -13.14 3.73
N THR A 426 18.21 -13.30 2.60
CA THR A 426 17.80 -12.68 1.32
C THR A 426 18.06 -13.64 0.17
N LEU A 427 17.39 -13.46 -0.97
CA LEU A 427 17.68 -14.23 -2.18
C LEU A 427 19.07 -13.84 -2.73
N LYS A 428 19.47 -12.58 -2.63
CA LYS A 428 20.86 -12.19 -2.95
C LYS A 428 21.88 -12.95 -2.09
N SER A 429 21.60 -13.12 -0.80
CA SER A 429 22.45 -13.90 0.13
C SER A 429 22.56 -15.36 -0.30
N TYR A 430 21.48 -15.95 -0.83
CA TYR A 430 21.51 -17.31 -1.38
C TYR A 430 22.59 -17.45 -2.47
N TYR A 431 22.64 -16.52 -3.44
CA TYR A 431 23.65 -16.54 -4.51
C TYR A 431 25.07 -16.34 -3.98
N ILE A 432 25.25 -15.49 -2.97
CA ILE A 432 26.53 -15.29 -2.29
C ILE A 432 27.01 -16.59 -1.63
N PHE A 433 26.15 -17.22 -0.83
CA PHE A 433 26.50 -18.39 -0.03
C PHE A 433 26.57 -19.72 -0.81
N GLN A 434 26.28 -19.72 -2.12
CA GLN A 434 26.64 -20.85 -2.99
C GLN A 434 28.16 -20.98 -3.19
N ASN A 435 28.93 -19.89 -3.02
CA ASN A 435 30.39 -19.90 -3.17
C ASN A 435 31.08 -20.50 -1.94
N ASP A 436 32.21 -21.19 -2.13
CA ASP A 436 32.96 -21.82 -1.03
C ASP A 436 33.83 -20.84 -0.24
N ASN A 437 34.24 -19.77 -0.91
CA ASN A 437 35.01 -18.65 -0.40
C ASN A 437 34.34 -17.33 -0.82
N TRP A 438 34.78 -16.24 -0.20
CA TRP A 438 34.30 -14.90 -0.51
C TRP A 438 35.47 -13.92 -0.45
N ASN A 439 36.06 -13.65 -1.61
CA ASN A 439 37.14 -12.72 -1.82
C ASN A 439 36.80 -11.76 -2.97
N LYS A 440 37.77 -10.92 -3.36
CA LYS A 440 37.60 -9.89 -4.39
C LYS A 440 37.05 -10.46 -5.70
N ILE A 441 37.52 -11.64 -6.12
CA ILE A 441 37.12 -12.29 -7.37
C ILE A 441 35.64 -12.69 -7.32
N GLU A 442 35.19 -13.36 -6.25
CA GLU A 442 33.78 -13.74 -6.15
C GLU A 442 32.87 -12.52 -5.95
N ILE A 443 33.33 -11.47 -5.26
CA ILE A 443 32.59 -10.21 -5.11
C ILE A 443 32.36 -9.55 -6.47
N ILE A 444 33.39 -9.43 -7.32
CA ILE A 444 33.26 -8.84 -8.67
C ILE A 444 32.33 -9.69 -9.54
N LYS A 445 32.53 -11.02 -9.55
CA LYS A 445 31.69 -11.93 -10.33
C LYS A 445 30.23 -11.85 -9.89
N HIS A 446 30.00 -11.76 -8.59
CA HIS A 446 28.66 -11.63 -8.04
C HIS A 446 28.03 -10.29 -8.40
N LEU A 447 28.79 -9.18 -8.33
CA LEU A 447 28.33 -7.86 -8.78
C LEU A 447 27.83 -7.91 -10.22
N GLU A 448 28.65 -8.40 -11.15
CA GLU A 448 28.28 -8.52 -12.56
C GLU A 448 27.04 -9.39 -12.76
N THR A 449 26.94 -10.52 -12.04
CA THR A 449 25.76 -11.40 -12.12
C THR A 449 24.49 -10.68 -11.66
N MET A 450 24.56 -9.88 -10.59
CA MET A 450 23.41 -9.13 -10.09
C MET A 450 23.03 -7.97 -11.01
N ILE A 451 24.02 -7.26 -11.59
CA ILE A 451 23.78 -6.20 -12.57
C ILE A 451 23.11 -6.78 -13.81
N SER A 452 23.63 -7.88 -14.38
CA SER A 452 23.05 -8.54 -15.56
C SER A 452 21.58 -8.87 -15.35
N LYS A 453 21.22 -9.43 -14.20
CA LYS A 453 19.83 -9.76 -13.87
C LYS A 453 18.92 -8.53 -13.80
N ILE A 454 19.44 -7.40 -13.32
CA ILE A 454 18.70 -6.15 -13.31
C ILE A 454 18.58 -5.61 -14.74
N GLU A 455 19.65 -5.56 -15.52
CA GLU A 455 19.62 -5.09 -16.91
C GLU A 455 18.63 -5.91 -17.77
N GLU A 456 18.66 -7.24 -17.67
CA GLU A 456 17.70 -8.13 -18.32
C GLU A 456 16.24 -7.78 -18.00
N HIS A 457 15.95 -7.39 -16.75
CA HIS A 457 14.62 -6.98 -16.33
C HIS A 457 14.18 -5.63 -16.94
N TYR A 458 15.11 -4.70 -17.14
CA TYR A 458 14.82 -3.38 -17.72
C TYR A 458 14.80 -3.38 -19.26
N ASP A 459 15.45 -4.36 -19.88
CA ASP A 459 15.49 -4.56 -21.33
C ASP A 459 14.37 -5.48 -21.85
N ALA A 460 13.76 -6.28 -20.97
CA ALA A 460 12.56 -7.06 -21.30
C ALA A 460 11.42 -6.13 -21.75
N LYS A 461 11.00 -6.29 -23.00
CA LYS A 461 9.91 -5.52 -23.62
C LYS A 461 8.54 -6.06 -23.28
#